data_AF-A0A382G7M3-F1
#
_entry.id   AF-A0A382G7M3-F1
#
_cell.length_a   1.000
_cell.length_b   1.000
_cell.length_c   1.000
_cell.angle_alpha   90.00
_cell.angle_beta   90.00
_cell.angle_gamma   90.00
#
_symmetry.space_group_name_H-M   'P 1'
#
loop_
_entity.id
_entity.type
_entity.pdbx_description
1 polymer ?
#
loop_
_entity_poly.entity_id
_entity_poly.type
_entity_poly.pdbx_seq_one_letter_code
_entity_poly.pdbx_strand_id
1 'polypeptide(L)'
;VKTILYAVLLCALLSPNASIQAADRSAIEKEAKELESELIAPCCWRSPLNKHHSGTAENMKAEIRQMLNEGQAREEIMGYYIGKYGEQILSAPTKEGFSLLAYILPGFMMLFGAGVIFLSLQKWRGIQAQRAMGDNKKNRPAQVNQTEVPHQAQIEADLQEMD
;
A
#
# COMPACT_ATOMS: atom_id res chain seq x y z
N VAL A 1 -62.47 -18.48 -41.86
CA VAL A 1 -61.02 -18.79 -41.64
C VAL A 1 -60.16 -17.54 -41.63
N LYS A 2 -60.19 -16.67 -42.67
CA LYS A 2 -59.43 -15.41 -42.70
C LYS A 2 -59.67 -14.48 -41.50
N THR A 3 -60.91 -14.33 -41.05
CA THR A 3 -61.28 -13.50 -39.88
C THR A 3 -60.71 -14.01 -38.55
N ILE A 4 -60.60 -15.33 -38.39
CA ILE A 4 -59.99 -15.95 -37.20
C ILE A 4 -58.48 -15.73 -37.22
N LEU A 5 -57.86 -15.79 -38.41
CA LEU A 5 -56.44 -15.51 -38.60
C LEU A 5 -56.09 -14.05 -38.24
N TYR A 6 -56.94 -13.09 -38.66
CA TYR A 6 -56.76 -11.67 -38.32
C TYR A 6 -56.97 -11.39 -36.82
N ALA A 7 -57.91 -12.07 -36.16
CA ALA A 7 -58.15 -11.89 -34.73
C ALA A 7 -56.96 -12.38 -33.87
N VAL A 8 -56.34 -13.50 -34.24
CA VAL A 8 -55.14 -14.02 -33.55
C VAL A 8 -53.93 -13.12 -33.79
N LEU A 9 -53.77 -12.59 -35.01
CA LEU A 9 -52.68 -11.68 -35.36
C LEU A 9 -52.82 -10.32 -34.64
N LEU A 10 -54.04 -9.82 -34.46
CA LEU A 10 -54.30 -8.60 -33.69
C LEU A 10 -54.02 -8.81 -32.19
N CYS A 11 -54.45 -9.93 -31.60
CA CYS A 11 -54.17 -10.23 -30.20
C CYS A 11 -52.67 -10.41 -29.89
N ALA A 12 -51.88 -10.94 -30.83
CA ALA A 12 -50.44 -11.07 -30.65
C ALA A 12 -49.72 -9.71 -30.57
N LEU A 13 -50.19 -8.71 -31.31
CA LEU A 13 -49.65 -7.34 -31.31
C LEU A 13 -50.06 -6.51 -30.08
N LEU A 14 -51.08 -6.95 -29.34
CA LEU A 14 -51.59 -6.30 -28.13
C LEU A 14 -51.03 -6.89 -26.82
N SER A 15 -50.12 -7.87 -26.89
CA SER A 15 -49.43 -8.39 -25.70
C SER A 15 -48.59 -7.27 -25.07
N PRO A 16 -48.88 -6.84 -23.83
CA PRO A 16 -48.02 -5.88 -23.15
C PRO A 16 -46.67 -6.55 -22.88
N ASN A 17 -45.57 -5.95 -23.36
CA ASN A 17 -44.19 -6.32 -23.04
C ASN A 17 -43.84 -6.01 -21.56
N ALA A 18 -44.75 -6.28 -20.61
CA ALA A 18 -44.59 -5.94 -19.19
C ALA A 18 -43.47 -6.74 -18.50
N SER A 19 -43.07 -7.87 -19.06
CA SER A 19 -42.00 -8.73 -18.53
C SER A 19 -40.60 -8.12 -18.66
N ILE A 20 -40.36 -7.24 -19.63
CA ILE A 20 -39.04 -6.61 -19.83
C ILE A 20 -38.78 -5.53 -18.75
N GLN A 21 -39.82 -4.79 -18.38
CA GLN A 21 -39.70 -3.65 -17.46
C GLN A 21 -39.53 -4.08 -15.99
N ALA A 22 -40.04 -5.26 -15.62
CA ALA A 22 -39.85 -5.83 -14.29
C ALA A 22 -38.41 -6.29 -14.04
N ALA A 23 -37.73 -6.84 -15.07
CA ALA A 23 -36.35 -7.27 -14.97
C ALA A 23 -35.40 -6.07 -14.75
N ASP A 24 -35.61 -5.00 -15.51
CA ASP A 24 -34.80 -3.77 -15.46
C ASP A 24 -34.91 -3.08 -14.09
N ARG A 25 -36.14 -2.95 -13.56
CA ARG A 25 -36.36 -2.38 -12.23
C ARG A 25 -35.71 -3.19 -11.11
N SER A 26 -35.66 -4.52 -11.24
CA SER A 26 -34.98 -5.36 -10.25
C SER A 26 -33.46 -5.20 -10.28
N ALA A 27 -32.88 -4.97 -11.46
CA ALA A 27 -31.46 -4.72 -11.63
C ALA A 27 -31.08 -3.35 -11.04
N ILE A 28 -31.84 -2.30 -11.37
CA ILE A 28 -31.65 -0.96 -10.83
C ILE A 28 -31.73 -0.94 -9.30
N GLU A 29 -32.71 -1.62 -8.70
CA GLU A 29 -32.82 -1.69 -7.23
C GLU A 29 -31.66 -2.46 -6.58
N LYS A 30 -31.12 -3.48 -7.25
CA LYS A 30 -29.94 -4.19 -6.76
C LYS A 30 -28.72 -3.27 -6.77
N GLU A 31 -28.50 -2.57 -7.88
CA GLU A 31 -27.38 -1.66 -8.06
C GLU A 31 -27.46 -0.45 -7.11
N ALA A 32 -28.65 0.11 -6.91
CA ALA A 32 -28.90 1.15 -5.92
C ALA A 32 -28.50 0.68 -4.52
N LYS A 33 -28.89 -0.53 -4.11
CA LYS A 33 -28.52 -1.09 -2.79
C LYS A 33 -27.02 -1.30 -2.62
N GLU A 34 -26.32 -1.69 -3.69
CA GLU A 34 -24.86 -1.83 -3.66
C GLU A 34 -24.19 -0.46 -3.47
N LEU A 35 -24.60 0.54 -4.25
CA LEU A 35 -24.13 1.93 -4.11
C LEU A 35 -24.40 2.51 -2.71
N GLU A 36 -25.59 2.27 -2.15
CA GLU A 36 -25.95 2.68 -0.79
C GLU A 36 -25.08 2.04 0.30
N SER A 37 -24.50 0.87 0.04
CA SER A 37 -23.57 0.21 0.98
C SER A 37 -22.15 0.76 0.92
N GLU A 38 -21.81 1.39 -0.21
CA GLU A 38 -20.49 1.94 -0.49
C GLU A 38 -20.38 3.43 -0.18
N LEU A 39 -21.51 4.11 -0.02
CA LEU A 39 -21.58 5.53 0.30
C LEU A 39 -22.03 5.74 1.76
N ILE A 40 -21.32 6.61 2.48
CA ILE A 40 -21.61 7.04 3.85
C ILE A 40 -22.61 8.19 3.85
N ALA A 41 -23.52 8.24 4.82
CA ALA A 41 -24.45 9.36 4.94
C ALA A 41 -23.72 10.65 5.40
N PRO A 42 -23.83 11.77 4.66
CA PRO A 42 -23.08 13.01 4.94
C PRO A 42 -23.58 13.76 6.19
N CYS A 43 -24.72 13.35 6.75
CA CYS A 43 -25.26 13.97 7.96
C CYS A 43 -24.47 13.59 9.23
N CYS A 44 -23.84 12.41 9.27
CA CYS A 44 -23.17 11.90 10.47
C CYS A 44 -21.80 11.25 10.22
N TRP A 45 -21.44 10.95 8.97
CA TRP A 45 -20.16 10.34 8.58
C TRP A 45 -19.83 9.02 9.32
N ARG A 46 -20.85 8.35 9.85
CA ARG A 46 -20.68 7.21 10.77
C ARG A 46 -21.11 5.89 10.16
N SER A 47 -22.08 5.92 9.25
CA SER A 47 -22.74 4.72 8.77
C SER A 47 -23.09 4.84 7.28
N PRO A 48 -23.03 3.71 6.54
CA PRO A 48 -23.44 3.67 5.16
C PRO A 48 -24.94 3.99 5.02
N LEU A 49 -25.34 4.50 3.85
CA LEU A 49 -26.73 4.88 3.57
C LEU A 49 -27.68 3.71 3.76
N ASN A 50 -27.28 2.50 3.40
CA ASN A 50 -28.13 1.31 3.55
C ASN A 50 -28.51 1.00 5.01
N LYS A 51 -27.75 1.48 6.00
CA LYS A 51 -27.99 1.27 7.45
C LYS A 51 -28.49 2.51 8.18
N HIS A 52 -28.67 3.62 7.48
CA HIS A 52 -29.08 4.89 8.07
C HIS A 52 -30.33 5.45 7.37
N HIS A 53 -31.28 5.94 8.18
CA HIS A 53 -32.60 6.38 7.73
C HIS A 53 -32.90 7.82 8.17
N SER A 54 -31.99 8.74 7.90
CA SER A 54 -32.26 10.18 8.03
C SER A 54 -32.93 10.73 6.78
N GLY A 55 -33.63 11.87 6.90
CA GLY A 55 -34.23 12.53 5.72
C GLY A 55 -33.20 12.84 4.63
N THR A 56 -31.98 13.24 5.01
CA THR A 56 -30.87 13.43 4.07
C THR A 56 -30.45 12.13 3.39
N ALA A 57 -30.36 11.02 4.14
CA ALA A 57 -30.02 9.72 3.59
C ALA A 57 -31.09 9.23 2.60
N GLU A 58 -32.37 9.36 2.94
CA GLU A 58 -33.47 8.95 2.06
C GLU A 58 -33.55 9.81 0.78
N ASN A 59 -33.29 11.10 0.87
CA ASN A 59 -33.20 11.97 -0.31
C ASN A 59 -32.05 11.53 -1.24
N MET A 60 -30.88 11.21 -0.68
CA MET A 60 -29.73 10.75 -1.45
C MET A 60 -29.99 9.37 -2.08
N LYS A 61 -30.68 8.46 -1.37
CA LYS A 61 -31.15 7.18 -1.92
C LYS A 61 -32.12 7.35 -3.08
N ALA A 62 -33.01 8.34 -3.01
CA ALA A 62 -33.91 8.66 -4.09
C ALA A 62 -33.15 9.23 -5.31
N GLU A 63 -32.18 10.12 -5.07
CA GLU A 63 -31.30 10.69 -6.10
C GLU A 63 -30.49 9.58 -6.82
N ILE A 64 -29.91 8.63 -6.07
CA ILE A 64 -29.19 7.48 -6.66
C ILE A 64 -30.09 6.66 -7.58
N ARG A 65 -31.32 6.33 -7.14
CA ARG A 65 -32.28 5.61 -7.98
C ARG A 65 -32.66 6.40 -9.22
N GLN A 66 -32.81 7.71 -9.10
CA GLN A 66 -33.12 8.57 -10.24
C GLN A 66 -31.97 8.53 -11.27
N MET A 67 -30.73 8.73 -10.84
CA MET A 67 -29.54 8.67 -11.72
C MET A 67 -29.38 7.32 -12.43
N LEU A 68 -29.65 6.21 -11.73
CA LEU A 68 -29.64 4.87 -12.33
C LEU A 68 -30.77 4.69 -13.35
N ASN A 69 -31.97 5.23 -13.10
CA ASN A 69 -33.08 5.20 -14.07
C ASN A 69 -32.79 6.09 -15.29
N GLU A 70 -31.98 7.15 -15.11
CA GLU A 70 -31.48 8.00 -16.20
C GLU A 70 -30.36 7.31 -17.02
N GLY A 71 -29.91 6.13 -16.59
CA GLY A 71 -28.90 5.32 -17.29
C GLY A 71 -27.46 5.70 -16.96
N GLN A 72 -27.23 6.46 -15.88
CA GLN A 72 -25.86 6.80 -15.46
C GLN A 72 -25.13 5.56 -14.93
N ALA A 73 -23.86 5.45 -15.29
CA ALA A 73 -23.01 4.36 -14.81
C ALA A 73 -22.68 4.55 -13.32
N ARG A 74 -22.46 3.43 -12.62
CA ARG A 74 -22.09 3.40 -11.21
C ARG A 74 -20.88 4.28 -10.89
N GLU A 75 -19.84 4.22 -11.71
CA GLU A 75 -18.60 4.99 -11.53
C GLU A 75 -18.84 6.49 -11.65
N GLU A 76 -19.76 6.90 -12.52
CA GLU A 76 -20.16 8.29 -12.71
C GLU A 76 -20.92 8.81 -11.49
N ILE A 77 -21.85 8.02 -10.96
CA ILE A 77 -22.58 8.32 -9.73
C ILE A 77 -21.62 8.46 -8.54
N MET A 78 -20.67 7.54 -8.41
CA MET A 78 -19.63 7.62 -7.37
C MET A 78 -18.77 8.88 -7.55
N GLY A 79 -18.33 9.18 -8.78
CA GLY A 79 -17.56 10.37 -9.12
C GLY A 79 -18.30 11.68 -8.79
N TYR A 80 -19.61 11.73 -9.04
CA TYR A 80 -20.46 12.87 -8.68
C TYR A 80 -20.46 13.13 -7.17
N TYR A 81 -20.64 12.08 -6.37
CA TYR A 81 -20.63 12.21 -4.90
C TYR A 81 -19.24 12.51 -4.35
N ILE A 82 -18.18 11.94 -4.93
CA ILE A 82 -16.79 12.29 -4.59
C ILE A 82 -16.53 13.76 -4.90
N GLY A 83 -16.96 14.25 -6.06
CA GLY A 83 -16.79 15.67 -6.44
C GLY A 83 -17.53 16.63 -5.49
N LYS A 84 -18.69 16.20 -4.95
CA LYS A 84 -19.53 16.99 -4.06
C LYS A 84 -19.08 16.96 -2.59
N TYR A 85 -18.63 15.81 -2.10
CA TYR A 85 -18.38 15.55 -0.68
C TYR A 85 -16.93 15.17 -0.35
N GLY A 86 -16.10 14.87 -1.35
CA GLY A 86 -14.74 14.35 -1.19
C GLY A 86 -14.70 12.84 -0.94
N GLU A 87 -13.49 12.29 -0.75
CA GLU A 87 -13.28 10.84 -0.56
C GLU A 87 -13.89 10.26 0.72
N GLN A 88 -14.19 11.12 1.71
CA GLN A 88 -14.87 10.74 2.97
C GLN A 88 -16.28 10.18 2.79
N ILE A 89 -16.90 10.39 1.62
CA ILE A 89 -18.21 9.83 1.30
C ILE A 89 -18.14 8.33 1.02
N LEU A 90 -16.96 7.79 0.69
CA LEU A 90 -16.84 6.35 0.50
C LEU A 90 -16.70 5.62 1.82
N SER A 91 -17.45 4.54 1.94
CA SER A 91 -17.36 3.53 3.00
C SER A 91 -15.97 2.87 3.04
N ALA A 92 -15.29 2.80 1.89
CA ALA A 92 -13.93 2.32 1.78
C ALA A 92 -13.04 3.37 1.10
N PRO A 93 -11.84 3.68 1.63
CA PRO A 93 -10.95 4.65 1.00
C PRO A 93 -10.60 4.22 -0.43
N THR A 94 -10.75 5.15 -1.37
CA THR A 94 -10.32 4.99 -2.77
C THR A 94 -8.84 4.65 -2.83
N LYS A 95 -8.48 3.75 -3.75
CA LYS A 95 -7.08 3.30 -3.95
C LYS A 95 -6.26 4.30 -4.77
N GLU A 96 -6.57 5.60 -4.73
CA GLU A 96 -5.91 6.59 -5.59
C GLU A 96 -5.10 7.61 -4.77
N GLY A 97 -3.89 7.90 -5.28
CA GLY A 97 -2.99 8.95 -4.77
C GLY A 97 -2.41 8.72 -3.37
N PHE A 98 -3.13 9.17 -2.34
CA PHE A 98 -2.58 9.29 -0.98
C PHE A 98 -2.59 7.95 -0.22
N SER A 99 -3.56 7.08 -0.52
CA SER A 99 -3.59 5.69 -0.01
C SER A 99 -2.37 4.88 -0.44
N LEU A 100 -1.83 5.13 -1.64
CA LEU A 100 -0.68 4.39 -2.15
C LEU A 100 0.60 4.73 -1.37
N LEU A 101 0.82 6.01 -1.08
CA LEU A 101 1.93 6.47 -0.24
C LEU A 101 1.81 5.88 1.18
N ALA A 102 0.62 5.88 1.78
CA ALA A 102 0.40 5.30 3.10
C ALA A 102 0.75 3.80 3.15
N TYR A 103 0.58 3.06 2.05
CA TYR A 103 0.96 1.65 1.95
C TYR A 103 2.45 1.42 1.63
N ILE A 104 3.06 2.26 0.79
CA ILE A 104 4.48 2.11 0.39
C ILE A 104 5.43 2.61 1.49
N LEU A 105 5.04 3.64 2.23
CA LEU A 105 5.84 4.29 3.26
C LEU A 105 6.41 3.32 4.33
N PRO A 106 5.63 2.39 4.93
CA PRO A 106 6.18 1.45 5.91
C PRO A 106 7.23 0.51 5.32
N GLY A 107 7.03 0.00 4.10
CA GLY A 107 8.02 -0.85 3.42
C GLY A 107 9.30 -0.09 3.06
N PHE A 108 9.15 1.15 2.56
CA PHE A 108 10.27 2.01 2.20
C PHE A 108 11.10 2.41 3.43
N MET A 109 10.47 2.81 4.53
CA MET A 109 11.16 3.14 5.80
C MET A 109 11.97 1.96 6.33
N MET A 110 11.41 0.74 6.29
CA MET A 110 12.09 -0.47 6.72
C MET A 110 13.34 -0.75 5.88
N LEU A 111 13.22 -0.70 4.55
CA LEU A 111 14.33 -0.94 3.62
C LEU A 111 15.40 0.13 3.72
N PHE A 112 15.00 1.40 3.81
CA PHE A 112 15.91 2.52 3.96
C PHE A 112 16.71 2.42 5.27
N GLY A 113 16.03 2.16 6.39
CA GLY A 113 16.68 1.95 7.69
C GLY A 113 17.67 0.78 7.68
N ALA A 114 17.24 -0.37 7.14
CA ALA A 114 18.11 -1.54 7.01
C ALA A 114 19.34 -1.26 6.13
N GLY A 115 19.16 -0.54 5.02
CA GLY A 115 20.24 -0.13 4.12
C GLY A 115 21.27 0.79 4.81
N VAL A 116 20.81 1.79 5.56
CA VAL A 116 21.69 2.71 6.31
C VAL A 116 22.51 1.95 7.37
N ILE A 117 21.88 1.04 8.11
CA ILE A 117 22.56 0.21 9.12
C ILE A 117 23.59 -0.69 8.45
N PHE A 118 23.22 -1.38 7.37
CA PHE A 118 24.11 -2.28 6.63
C PHE A 118 25.35 -1.54 6.09
N LEU A 119 25.16 -0.38 5.46
CA LEU A 119 26.25 0.45 4.93
C LEU A 119 27.15 0.99 6.06
N SER A 120 26.56 1.37 7.19
CA SER A 120 27.31 1.83 8.37
C SER A 120 28.17 0.70 8.95
N LEU A 121 27.63 -0.52 9.06
CA LEU A 121 28.37 -1.70 9.51
C LEU A 121 29.51 -2.07 8.54
N GLN A 122 29.30 -1.98 7.22
CA GLN A 122 30.37 -2.21 6.25
C GLN A 122 31.50 -1.18 6.38
N LYS A 123 31.16 0.10 6.55
CA LYS A 123 32.14 1.17 6.80
C LYS A 123 32.92 0.93 8.09
N TRP A 124 32.26 0.48 9.16
CA TRP A 124 32.92 0.21 10.44
C TRP A 124 33.85 -1.00 10.37
N ARG A 125 33.52 -2.04 9.59
CA ARG A 125 34.41 -3.17 9.33
C ARG A 125 35.68 -2.75 8.57
N GLY A 126 35.56 -1.82 7.63
CA GLY A 126 36.71 -1.25 6.91
C GLY A 126 37.65 -0.44 7.82
N ILE A 127 37.11 0.34 8.75
CA ILE A 127 37.89 1.14 9.71
C ILE A 127 38.60 0.24 10.74
N GLN A 128 37.95 -0.84 11.21
CA GLN A 128 38.57 -1.81 12.11
C GLN A 128 39.73 -2.58 11.44
N ALA A 129 39.60 -2.91 10.15
CA ALA A 129 40.69 -3.53 9.38
C ALA A 129 41.91 -2.61 9.24
N GLN A 130 41.70 -1.31 9.05
CA GLN A 130 42.80 -0.33 9.02
C GLN A 130 43.42 -0.06 10.39
N ARG A 131 42.62 -0.07 11.47
CA ARG A 131 43.13 0.03 12.86
C ARG A 131 43.97 -1.19 13.24
N ALA A 132 43.54 -2.40 12.88
CA ALA A 132 44.30 -3.63 13.11
C ALA A 132 45.65 -3.64 12.36
N MET A 133 45.73 -3.06 11.16
CA MET A 133 46.99 -2.91 10.42
C MET A 133 47.88 -1.77 10.96
N GLY A 134 47.28 -0.70 11.48
CA GLY A 134 47.98 0.42 12.11
C GLY A 134 48.63 0.06 13.45
N ASP A 135 47.93 -0.74 14.27
CA ASP A 135 48.43 -1.22 15.57
C ASP A 135 49.58 -2.22 15.40
N ASN A 136 49.54 -3.07 14.35
CA ASN A 136 50.63 -3.99 14.00
C ASN A 136 51.93 -3.24 13.64
N LYS A 137 51.83 -2.11 12.92
CA LYS A 137 53.00 -1.29 12.57
C LYS A 137 53.67 -0.66 13.80
N LYS A 138 52.90 -0.33 14.85
CA LYS A 138 53.39 0.27 16.10
C LYS A 138 54.05 -0.76 17.04
N ASN A 139 53.64 -2.02 16.94
CA ASN A 139 54.17 -3.15 17.73
C ASN A 139 55.27 -3.95 17.04
N ARG A 140 55.93 -3.41 16.01
CA ARG A 140 57.23 -3.97 15.57
C ARG A 140 58.26 -3.64 16.66
N PRO A 141 58.74 -4.60 17.48
CA PRO A 141 59.96 -4.35 18.22
C PRO A 141 61.02 -3.98 17.17
N ALA A 142 61.72 -2.87 17.41
CA ALA A 142 62.92 -2.56 16.65
C ALA A 142 63.73 -3.86 16.58
N GLN A 143 64.01 -4.36 15.38
CA GLN A 143 64.79 -5.57 15.24
C GLN A 143 66.14 -5.30 15.89
N VAL A 144 66.34 -5.85 17.08
CA VAL A 144 67.62 -5.92 17.75
C VAL A 144 68.42 -6.89 16.91
N ASN A 145 69.25 -6.33 16.02
CA ASN A 145 70.14 -7.09 15.17
C ASN A 145 71.17 -7.78 16.08
N GLN A 146 71.02 -9.08 16.28
CA GLN A 146 71.85 -9.90 17.19
C GLN A 146 73.28 -10.13 16.67
N THR A 147 73.77 -9.35 15.71
CA THR A 147 75.08 -9.58 15.07
C THR A 147 76.22 -8.74 15.64
N GLU A 148 75.99 -7.92 16.67
CA GLU A 148 77.07 -7.18 17.35
C GLU A 148 76.93 -7.31 18.87
N VAL A 149 77.46 -8.39 19.43
CA VAL A 149 77.85 -8.43 20.86
C VAL A 149 79.36 -8.70 20.90
N PRO A 150 80.22 -7.67 20.98
CA PRO A 150 81.67 -7.82 20.93
C PRO A 150 82.29 -8.37 22.23
N HIS A 151 81.49 -8.85 23.19
CA HIS A 151 81.94 -9.02 24.57
C HIS A 151 82.07 -10.48 25.04
N GLN A 152 81.69 -11.48 24.22
CA GLN A 152 81.83 -12.89 24.62
C GLN A 152 83.29 -13.35 24.69
N ALA A 153 84.16 -12.84 23.82
CA ALA A 153 85.60 -13.15 23.87
C ALA A 153 86.28 -12.59 25.14
N GLN A 154 85.75 -11.50 25.71
CA GLN A 154 86.33 -10.87 26.89
C GLN A 154 86.03 -11.66 28.18
N ILE A 155 84.87 -12.32 28.24
CA ILE A 155 84.44 -13.09 29.43
C ILE A 155 85.26 -14.37 29.58
N GLU A 156 85.65 -15.01 28.48
CA GLU A 156 86.49 -16.21 28.50
C GLU A 156 87.94 -15.90 28.89
N ALA A 157 88.44 -14.69 28.56
CA ALA A 157 89.76 -14.24 28.97
C ALA A 157 89.85 -13.96 30.49
N ASP A 158 88.83 -13.31 31.07
CA ASP A 158 88.78 -13.02 32.52
C ASP A 158 88.65 -14.29 33.37
N LEU A 159 88.03 -15.35 32.85
CA LEU A 159 87.91 -16.64 33.55
C LEU A 159 89.23 -17.43 33.59
N GLN A 160 90.13 -17.22 32.64
CA GLN A 160 91.44 -17.89 32.62
C GLN A 160 92.48 -17.23 33.54
N GLU A 161 92.25 -16.00 33.99
CA GLU A 161 93.14 -15.30 34.93
C GLU A 161 92.81 -15.62 36.41
N MET A 162 91.71 -16.34 36.67
CA MET A 162 91.22 -16.66 38.01
C MET A 162 91.60 -18.06 38.54
N ASP A 163 92.38 -18.85 37.79
CA ASP A 163 93.00 -20.14 38.21
C ASP A 163 94.55 -20.02 38.24
#